data_AF-A0A933CAB6-F1
#
_entry.id   AF-A0A933CAB6-F1
#
_cell.length_a   1.000
_cell.length_b   1.000
_cell.length_c   1.000
_cell.angle_alpha   90.00
_cell.angle_beta   90.00
_cell.angle_gamma   90.00
#
_symmetry.space_group_name_H-M   'P 1'
#
loop_
_entity.id
_entity.type
_entity.pdbx_description
1 polymer ?
#
loop_
_entity_poly.entity_id
_entity_poly.type
_entity_poly.pdbx_seq_one_letter_code
_entity_poly.pdbx_strand_id
1 'polypeptide(L)'
;MSEEGAVFARSGAFRVDRALALEKLSRFALARGELFLLPWLRSAVAARARRLRADGAMSLRVAFDGDAFTREELADPYAALLQEA
;
A
#
# COMPACT_ATOMS: atom_id res chain seq x y z
N MET A 1 10.93 -23.69 -8.43
CA MET A 1 11.54 -23.53 -7.09
C MET A 1 10.50 -24.01 -6.10
N SER A 2 10.70 -25.23 -5.58
CA SER A 2 9.71 -25.99 -4.83
C SER A 2 9.62 -25.49 -3.38
N GLU A 3 8.40 -25.27 -2.88
CA GLU A 3 8.08 -25.00 -1.47
C GLU A 3 8.20 -26.28 -0.62
N GLU A 4 9.37 -26.91 -0.62
CA GLU A 4 9.63 -28.12 0.17
C GLU A 4 9.88 -27.72 1.63
N GLY A 5 8.81 -27.70 2.44
CA GLY A 5 8.93 -27.59 3.90
C GLY A 5 7.72 -27.05 4.65
N ALA A 6 6.72 -26.47 3.98
CA ALA A 6 5.54 -25.95 4.66
C ALA A 6 4.48 -27.06 4.85
N VAL A 7 4.38 -27.59 6.08
CA VAL A 7 3.28 -28.47 6.46
C VAL A 7 2.10 -27.62 6.92
N PHE A 8 0.99 -27.70 6.21
CA PHE A 8 -0.27 -27.08 6.63
C PHE A 8 -0.67 -27.59 8.02
N ALA A 9 -0.75 -26.69 9.00
CA ALA A 9 -1.01 -27.05 10.39
C ALA A 9 -2.52 -27.17 10.72
N ARG A 10 -3.33 -26.19 10.34
CA ARG A 10 -4.79 -26.16 10.56
C ARG A 10 -5.45 -24.94 9.91
N SER A 11 -6.71 -25.07 9.48
CA SER A 11 -7.63 -23.96 9.26
C SER A 11 -8.68 -23.87 10.37
N GLY A 12 -9.15 -22.66 10.67
CA GLY A 12 -10.22 -22.42 11.63
C GLY A 12 -11.04 -21.20 11.24
N ALA A 13 -12.22 -21.05 11.85
CA ALA A 13 -13.05 -19.86 11.71
C ALA A 13 -13.19 -19.18 13.07
N PHE A 14 -13.15 -17.85 13.06
CA PHE A 14 -13.47 -17.02 14.22
C PHE A 14 -14.72 -16.21 13.90
N ARG A 15 -15.62 -16.08 14.89
CA ARG A 15 -16.75 -15.16 14.77
C ARG A 15 -16.24 -13.76 15.04
N VAL A 16 -16.44 -12.88 14.06
CA VAL A 16 -16.12 -11.47 14.17
C VAL A 16 -17.35 -10.75 14.68
N ASP A 17 -17.23 -10.05 15.82
CA ASP A 17 -18.22 -9.06 16.21
C ASP A 17 -18.18 -7.92 15.18
N ARG A 18 -19.26 -7.82 14.40
CA ARG A 18 -19.37 -6.84 13.31
C ARG A 18 -19.26 -5.40 13.82
N ALA A 19 -19.83 -5.09 14.98
CA ALA A 19 -19.84 -3.73 15.51
C ALA A 19 -18.42 -3.32 15.93
N LEU A 20 -17.74 -4.21 16.67
CA LEU A 20 -16.36 -3.99 17.10
C LEU A 20 -15.40 -3.92 15.90
N ALA A 21 -15.61 -4.75 14.87
CA ALA A 21 -14.80 -4.70 13.66
C ALA A 21 -14.98 -3.38 12.91
N LEU A 22 -16.22 -2.90 12.76
CA LEU A 22 -16.51 -1.64 12.09
C LEU A 22 -15.91 -0.44 12.84
N GLU A 23 -16.03 -0.42 14.17
CA GLU A 23 -15.43 0.62 15.02
C GLU A 23 -13.90 0.68 14.85
N LYS A 24 -13.24 -0.49 14.82
CA LYS A 24 -11.79 -0.56 14.59
C LYS A 24 -11.42 -0.09 13.20
N LEU A 25 -12.13 -0.54 12.16
CA LEU A 25 -11.87 -0.13 10.78
C LEU A 25 -12.08 1.38 10.59
N SER A 26 -13.11 1.97 11.21
CA SER A 26 -13.38 3.41 11.09
C SER A 26 -12.29 4.27 11.72
N ARG A 27 -11.60 3.79 12.78
CA ARG A 27 -10.49 4.52 13.42
C ARG A 27 -9.27 4.68 12.53
N PHE A 28 -9.06 3.74 11.60
CA PHE A 28 -7.95 3.76 10.65
C PHE A 28 -8.38 4.10 9.23
N ALA A 29 -9.66 4.46 9.05
CA ALA A 29 -10.16 4.92 7.77
C ALA A 29 -9.51 6.27 7.43
N LEU A 30 -9.13 6.43 6.17
CA LEU A 30 -8.74 7.73 5.66
C LEU A 30 -9.91 8.70 5.81
N ALA A 31 -9.65 9.93 6.25
CA ALA A 31 -10.67 10.98 6.38
C ALA A 31 -11.43 11.21 5.06
N ARG A 32 -10.77 10.94 3.94
CA ARG A 32 -11.33 10.91 2.60
C ARG A 32 -10.80 9.67 1.89
N GLY A 33 -11.69 8.77 1.47
CA GLY A 33 -11.33 7.45 0.94
C GLY A 33 -10.41 7.53 -0.26
N GLU A 34 -10.58 8.54 -1.11
CA GLU A 34 -9.79 8.83 -2.31
C GLU A 34 -8.32 9.20 -2.03
N LEU A 35 -7.95 9.52 -0.78
CA LEU A 35 -6.57 9.86 -0.42
C LEU A 35 -5.63 8.66 -0.49
N PHE A 36 -6.15 7.44 -0.65
CA PHE A 36 -5.32 6.24 -0.85
C PHE A 36 -4.44 6.32 -2.11
N LEU A 37 -4.81 7.15 -3.09
CA LEU A 37 -4.02 7.39 -4.30
C LEU A 37 -2.87 8.37 -4.10
N LEU A 38 -2.93 9.19 -3.04
CA LEU A 38 -1.99 10.28 -2.82
C LEU A 38 -0.54 9.83 -2.65
N PRO A 39 -0.22 8.75 -1.90
CA PRO A 39 1.16 8.25 -1.81
C PRO A 39 1.73 7.88 -3.18
N TRP A 40 0.94 7.23 -4.03
CA TRP A 40 1.37 6.83 -5.37
C TRP A 40 1.61 8.02 -6.31
N LEU A 41 0.77 9.04 -6.23
CA LEU A 41 0.98 10.31 -6.96
C LEU A 41 2.26 11.00 -6.49
N ARG A 42 2.52 11.04 -5.18
CA ARG A 42 3.76 11.61 -4.63
C ARG A 42 4.98 10.83 -5.10
N SER A 43 4.93 9.50 -5.14
CA SER A 43 6.00 8.67 -5.70
C SER A 43 6.25 8.99 -7.17
N ALA A 44 5.20 9.13 -7.98
CA ALA A 44 5.33 9.49 -9.38
C ALA A 44 5.96 10.88 -9.57
N VAL A 45 5.58 11.86 -8.74
CA VAL A 45 6.18 13.20 -8.73
C VAL A 45 7.66 13.15 -8.33
N ALA A 46 8.01 12.40 -7.29
CA ALA A 46 9.39 12.20 -6.85
C ALA A 46 10.25 11.56 -7.94
N ALA A 47 9.68 10.59 -8.67
CA ALA A 47 10.28 9.97 -9.84
C ALA A 47 10.25 10.85 -11.10
N ARG A 48 9.77 12.10 -11.03
CA ARG A 48 9.67 13.02 -12.19
C ARG A 48 8.84 12.48 -13.36
N ALA A 49 7.89 11.60 -13.06
CA ALA A 49 6.99 11.06 -14.06
C ALA A 49 6.12 12.15 -14.67
N ARG A 50 5.78 12.00 -15.95
CA ARG A 50 4.83 12.88 -16.66
C ARG A 50 3.44 12.27 -16.71
N ARG A 51 3.34 10.95 -16.56
CA ARG A 51 2.09 10.19 -16.68
C ARG A 51 2.04 9.12 -15.61
N LEU A 52 0.84 8.95 -15.07
CA LEU A 52 0.50 7.85 -14.18
C LEU A 52 -0.73 7.13 -14.74
N ARG A 53 -0.70 5.80 -14.69
CA ARG A 53 -1.81 4.92 -15.01
C ARG A 53 -2.16 4.14 -13.76
N ALA A 54 -3.45 4.10 -13.46
CA ALA A 54 -3.99 3.27 -12.39
C ALA A 54 -5.12 2.42 -12.98
N ASP A 55 -5.08 1.12 -12.71
CA ASP A 55 -6.09 0.16 -13.13
C ASP A 55 -6.28 -0.90 -12.04
N GLY A 56 -7.47 -1.51 -12.01
CA GLY A 56 -7.78 -2.48 -10.96
C GLY A 56 -9.24 -2.52 -10.54
N ALA A 57 -9.77 -3.73 -10.36
CA ALA A 57 -11.08 -3.94 -9.76
C ALA A 57 -10.97 -4.42 -8.30
N MET A 58 -10.23 -5.50 -8.07
CA MET A 58 -10.00 -6.08 -6.73
C MET A 58 -8.59 -5.82 -6.18
N SER A 59 -7.68 -5.35 -7.03
CA SER A 59 -6.30 -4.99 -6.70
C SER A 59 -5.96 -3.71 -7.43
N LEU A 60 -5.29 -2.76 -6.77
CA LEU A 60 -4.80 -1.55 -7.42
C LEU A 60 -3.43 -1.81 -8.05
N ARG A 61 -3.31 -1.60 -9.36
CA ARG A 61 -2.03 -1.47 -10.05
C ARG A 61 -1.78 0.00 -10.37
N VAL A 62 -0.59 0.49 -10.03
CA VAL A 62 -0.14 1.83 -10.40
C VAL A 62 1.17 1.71 -11.16
N ALA A 63 1.28 2.43 -12.29
CA ALA A 63 2.50 2.54 -13.09
C ALA A 63 2.71 3.99 -13.54
N PHE A 64 3.96 4.45 -13.57
CA PHE A 64 4.31 5.80 -14.02
C PHE A 64 5.63 5.78 -14.82
N ASP A 65 5.83 6.78 -15.68
CA ASP A 65 6.93 6.87 -16.64
C ASP A 65 8.13 7.70 -16.15
N GLY A 66 8.37 7.66 -14.83
CA GLY A 66 9.46 8.38 -14.17
C GLY A 66 10.75 7.58 -14.04
N ASP A 67 11.74 8.20 -13.40
CA ASP A 67 13.00 7.60 -12.99
C ASP A 67 12.75 6.40 -12.05
N ALA A 68 13.53 5.34 -12.22
CA ALA A 68 13.45 4.18 -11.32
C ALA A 68 14.08 4.50 -9.97
N PHE A 69 13.44 4.10 -8.88
CA PHE A 69 14.01 4.20 -7.55
C PHE A 69 15.20 3.25 -7.39
N THR A 70 16.27 3.76 -6.80
CA THR A 70 17.42 2.99 -6.35
C THR A 70 17.07 2.12 -5.15
N ARG A 71 17.94 1.14 -4.84
CA ARG A 71 17.75 0.28 -3.66
C ARG A 71 17.79 1.10 -2.38
N GLU A 72 18.67 2.09 -2.32
CA GLU A 72 18.91 2.95 -1.17
C GLU A 72 17.69 3.84 -0.89
N GLU A 73 17.07 4.41 -1.92
CA GLU A 73 15.84 5.18 -1.79
C GLU A 73 14.66 4.34 -1.30
N LEU A 74 14.61 3.05 -1.67
CA LEU A 74 13.59 2.11 -1.21
C LEU A 74 13.88 1.52 0.17
N ALA A 75 15.07 1.73 0.74
CA ALA A 75 15.42 1.25 2.07
C ALA A 75 14.62 1.97 3.17
N ASP A 76 14.26 3.23 2.94
CA ASP A 76 13.34 4.01 3.80
C ASP A 76 12.36 4.86 2.98
N PRO A 77 11.24 4.27 2.52
CA PRO A 77 10.23 4.97 1.71
C PRO A 77 9.50 6.09 2.45
N TYR A 78 9.61 6.16 3.78
CA TYR A 78 8.91 7.15 4.61
C TYR A 78 9.80 8.32 5.04
N ALA A 79 11.10 8.26 4.78
CA ALA A 79 12.06 9.32 5.12
C ALA A 79 11.56 10.72 4.72
N ALA A 80 10.99 10.85 3.51
CA ALA A 80 10.47 12.11 2.99
C ALA A 80 9.24 12.67 3.76
N LEU A 81 8.54 11.86 4.54
CA LEU A 81 7.40 12.30 5.37
C LEU A 81 7.85 12.79 6.76
N LEU A 82 9.10 12.54 7.13
CA LEU A 82 9.64 12.77 8.47
C LEU A 82 10.68 13.88 8.51
N GLN A 83 10.95 14.55 7.40
CA GLN A 83 11.84 15.71 7.37
C GLN A 83 11.14 16.91 8.00
N GLU A 84 11.79 17.57 8.96
CA GLU A 84 11.32 18.86 9.49
C GLU A 84 11.40 19.94 8.41
N ALA A 85 10.37 20.79 8.35
CA ALA A 85 10.21 21.83 7.34
C ALA A 85 11.10 23.06 7.57
#